data_AF-A0A1J4SXR7-F1
#
_entry.id   AF-A0A1J4SXR7-F1
#
_cell.length_a   1.000
_cell.length_b   1.000
_cell.length_c   1.000
_cell.angle_alpha   90.00
_cell.angle_beta   90.00
_cell.angle_gamma   90.00
#
_symmetry.space_group_name_H-M   'P 1'
#
loop_
_entity.id
_entity.type
_entity.pdbx_description
1 polymer ?
#
loop_
_entity_poly.entity_id
_entity_poly.type
_entity_poly.pdbx_seq_one_letter_code
_entity_poly.pdbx_strand_id
1 'polypeptide(L)' 'MTPQIAKVEVLPEYRLYVRFRNREARMFDMRPYLDKGVFKELRNEAYLKKVRIIAGGIEWPHDQDLSADTLYRRGIPLRK' A
#
# COMPACT_ATOMS: atom_id res chain seq x y z
N MET A 1 -6.58 6.97 16.18
CA MET A 1 -6.12 5.61 15.83
C MET A 1 -6.45 5.35 14.37
N THR A 2 -5.49 4.83 13.61
CA THR A 2 -5.72 4.47 12.20
C THR A 2 -6.43 3.12 12.13
N PRO A 3 -7.49 2.97 11.32
CA PRO A 3 -8.15 1.69 11.16
C PRO A 3 -7.19 0.63 10.57
N GLN A 4 -7.41 -0.62 10.93
CA GLN A 4 -6.64 -1.74 10.36
C GLN A 4 -7.00 -1.95 8.88
N ILE A 5 -6.04 -2.46 8.12
CA ILE A 5 -6.24 -2.83 6.72
C ILE A 5 -7.04 -4.13 6.67
N ALA A 6 -8.11 -4.11 5.89
CA ALA A 6 -8.96 -5.28 5.62
C ALA A 6 -8.61 -5.95 4.29
N LYS A 7 -8.13 -5.18 3.32
CA LYS A 7 -7.77 -5.69 1.98
C LYS A 7 -6.76 -4.76 1.32
N VAL A 8 -5.83 -5.34 0.57
CA VAL A 8 -4.92 -4.63 -0.34
C VAL A 8 -5.00 -5.28 -1.71
N GLU A 9 -5.02 -4.47 -2.76
CA GLU A 9 -4.93 -4.92 -4.15
C GLU A 9 -3.95 -4.01 -4.90
N VAL A 10 -3.12 -4.63 -5.76
CA VAL A 10 -2.26 -3.88 -6.67
C VAL A 10 -3.04 -3.60 -7.94
N LEU A 11 -3.10 -2.31 -8.30
CA LEU A 11 -3.70 -1.82 -9.52
C LEU A 11 -2.63 -1.45 -10.55
N PRO A 12 -3.00 -1.25 -11.82
CA PRO A 12 -2.10 -0.73 -12.84
C PRO A 12 -1.45 0.59 -12.42
N GLU A 13 -0.33 0.93 -13.07
CA GLU A 13 0.46 2.13 -12.81
C GLU A 13 1.01 2.23 -11.38
N TYR A 14 1.37 1.10 -10.76
CA TYR A 14 1.98 1.06 -9.42
C TYR A 14 1.10 1.67 -8.33
N ARG A 15 -0.22 1.53 -8.46
CA ARG A 15 -1.17 2.00 -7.47
C ARG A 15 -1.61 0.86 -6.55
N LEU A 16 -1.87 1.18 -5.30
CA LEU A 16 -2.41 0.26 -4.31
C LEU A 16 -3.80 0.71 -3.93
N TYR A 17 -4.77 -0.17 -4.08
CA TYR A 17 -6.07 -0.03 -3.48
C TYR A 17 -6.03 -0.64 -2.08
N VAL A 18 -6.31 0.17 -1.07
CA VAL A 18 -6.29 -0.24 0.33
C VAL A 18 -7.68 -0.02 0.92
N ARG A 19 -8.32 -1.09 1.36
CA ARG A 19 -9.60 -1.04 2.08
C ARG A 19 -9.37 -1.27 3.56
N PHE A 20 -9.94 -0.41 4.38
CA PHE A 20 -9.83 -0.43 5.82
C PHE A 20 -11.06 -1.09 6.46
N ARG A 21 -10.92 -1.58 7.69
CA ARG A 21 -12.01 -2.26 8.41
C ARG A 21 -13.20 -1.34 8.72
N ASN A 22 -13.00 -0.02 8.72
CA ASN A 22 -14.06 0.98 8.88
C ASN A 22 -14.84 1.27 7.57
N ARG A 23 -14.69 0.43 6.54
CA ARG A 23 -15.31 0.56 5.21
C ARG A 23 -14.77 1.69 4.34
N GLU A 24 -13.80 2.45 4.81
CA GLU A 24 -13.09 3.40 3.96
C GLU A 24 -12.15 2.68 2.99
N ALA A 25 -11.93 3.30 1.83
CA ALA A 25 -10.93 2.87 0.87
C ALA A 25 -10.04 4.06 0.48
N ARG A 26 -8.77 3.76 0.24
CA ARG A 26 -7.75 4.72 -0.16
C ARG A 26 -7.00 4.18 -1.37
N MET A 27 -6.64 5.09 -2.27
CA MET A 27 -5.70 4.83 -3.35
C MET A 27 -4.34 5.37 -2.97
N PHE A 28 -3.30 4.54 -3.04
CA PHE A 28 -1.93 4.96 -2.76
C PHE A 28 -1.07 4.83 -4.00
N ASP A 29 -0.41 5.91 -4.39
CA ASP A 29 0.50 5.93 -5.54
C ASP A 29 1.92 5.62 -5.09
N MET A 30 2.49 4.50 -5.57
CA MET A 30 3.85 4.10 -5.22
C MET A 30 4.91 4.80 -6.07
N ARG A 31 4.55 5.40 -7.22
CA ARG A 31 5.52 6.01 -8.16
C ARG A 31 6.51 6.98 -7.50
N PRO A 32 6.10 7.88 -6.58
CA PRO A 32 7.04 8.79 -5.91
C PRO A 32 8.06 8.10 -4.98
N TYR A 33 7.85 6.82 -4.68
CA TYR A 33 8.67 6.01 -3.79
C TYR A 33 9.54 5.01 -4.56
N LEU A 34 9.20 4.66 -5.81
CA LEU A 34 9.91 3.67 -6.64
C LEU A 34 11.38 4.02 -6.91
N ASP A 35 11.81 5.26 -6.70
CA ASP A 35 13.19 5.69 -6.84
C ASP A 35 13.96 5.77 -5.52
N LYS A 36 13.29 5.53 -4.40
CA LYS A 36 13.80 5.82 -3.06
C LYS A 36 14.22 4.55 -2.32
N GLY A 37 15.52 4.44 -2.05
CA GLY A 37 16.07 3.42 -1.16
C GLY A 37 15.58 2.00 -1.47
N VAL A 38 15.02 1.35 -0.44
CA VAL A 38 14.52 -0.04 -0.48
C VAL A 38 13.30 -0.24 -1.39
N PHE A 39 12.57 0.83 -1.74
CA PHE A 39 11.37 0.74 -2.58
C PHE A 39 11.68 0.61 -4.08
N LYS A 40 12.96 0.67 -4.48
CA LYS A 40 13.37 0.46 -5.88
C LYS A 40 12.96 -0.89 -6.44
N GLU A 41 12.91 -1.91 -5.60
CA GLU A 41 12.49 -3.26 -5.98
C GLU A 41 11.01 -3.33 -6.40
N LEU A 42 10.20 -2.41 -5.90
CA LEU A 42 8.77 -2.31 -6.21
C LEU A 42 8.49 -1.83 -7.65
N ARG A 43 9.53 -1.43 -8.39
CA ARG A 43 9.44 -1.20 -9.85
C ARG A 43 9.15 -2.47 -10.62
N ASN A 44 9.49 -3.63 -10.07
CA ASN A 44 9.08 -4.87 -10.66
C ASN A 44 7.61 -5.12 -10.27
N GLU A 45 6.68 -4.99 -11.22
CA GLU A 45 5.25 -5.19 -10.97
C GLU A 45 4.94 -6.59 -10.42
N ALA A 46 5.68 -7.62 -10.83
CA ALA A 46 5.51 -8.97 -10.28
C ALA A 46 5.95 -9.05 -8.82
N TYR A 47 6.95 -8.27 -8.42
CA TYR A 47 7.37 -8.13 -7.02
C TYR A 47 6.37 -7.28 -6.22
N LEU A 48 5.89 -6.16 -6.78
CA LEU A 48 4.87 -5.31 -6.15
C LEU A 48 3.60 -6.11 -5.81
N LYS A 49 3.19 -7.04 -6.68
CA LYS A 49 2.05 -7.95 -6.46
C LYS A 49 2.23 -8.92 -5.30
N LYS A 50 3.44 -9.11 -4.78
CA LYS A 50 3.72 -9.95 -3.59
C LYS A 50 3.39 -9.26 -2.27
N VAL A 51 2.79 -8.06 -2.32
CA VAL A 51 2.33 -7.33 -1.14
C VAL A 51 1.44 -8.23 -0.27
N ARG A 52 1.70 -8.24 1.04
CA ARG A 52 0.89 -8.96 2.04
C ARG A 52 0.51 -8.02 3.18
N ILE A 53 -0.63 -8.29 3.81
CA ILE A 53 -1.10 -7.52 4.96
C ILE A 53 -0.44 -8.07 6.23
N ILE A 54 0.03 -7.17 7.08
CA ILE A 54 0.55 -7.48 8.42
C ILE A 54 -0.20 -6.74 9.50
N ALA A 55 0.05 -7.13 10.75
CA ALA A 55 -0.40 -6.40 11.92
C ALA A 55 0.20 -4.98 11.91
N GLY A 56 -0.59 -4.01 11.44
CA GLY A 56 -0.21 -2.59 11.41
C GLY A 56 0.09 -2.01 10.03
N GLY A 57 0.01 -2.79 8.95
CA GLY A 57 0.33 -2.29 7.61
C GLY A 57 0.35 -3.34 6.51
N ILE A 58 1.19 -3.12 5.51
CA ILE A 58 1.52 -4.07 4.45
C ILE A 58 3.03 -4.22 4.36
N GLU A 59 3.48 -5.36 3.85
CA GLU A 59 4.89 -5.62 3.60
C GLU A 59 5.13 -6.39 2.30
N TRP A 60 6.38 -6.41 1.86
CA TRP A 60 6.91 -7.19 0.74
C TRP A 60 7.99 -8.17 1.23
N PRO A 61 8.34 -9.19 0.42
CA PRO A 61 9.25 -10.27 0.84
C PRO A 61 10.63 -9.85 1.35
N HIS A 62 11.17 -8.70 0.95
CA HIS A 62 12.48 -8.19 1.38
C HIS A 62 12.36 -7.09 2.44
N ASP A 63 11.42 -7.26 3.38
CA ASP A 63 11.23 -6.40 4.56
C ASP A 63 10.87 -4.93 4.25
N GLN A 64 10.47 -4.61 3.02
CA GLN A 64 9.85 -3.31 2.77
C GLN A 64 8.45 -3.32 3.34
N ASP A 65 8.12 -2.31 4.14
CA ASP A 65 6.78 -2.16 4.70
C ASP A 65 6.22 -0.75 4.50
N LEU A 66 4.89 -0.67 4.56
CA LEU A 66 4.16 0.57 4.69
C LEU A 66 3.13 0.42 5.80
N SER A 67 3.23 1.28 6.81
CA SER A 67 2.24 1.31 7.89
C SER A 67 0.85 1.67 7.37
N ALA A 68 -0.18 1.12 8.00
CA ALA A 68 -1.58 1.43 7.73
C ALA A 68 -1.84 2.93 7.85
N ASP A 69 -1.13 3.59 8.76
CA ASP A 69 -1.17 5.02 8.97
C ASP A 69 -0.65 5.83 7.78
N THR A 70 0.52 5.44 7.23
CA THR A 70 1.06 6.06 6.01
C THR A 70 0.07 5.91 4.86
N LEU A 71 -0.48 4.71 4.68
CA LEU A 71 -1.46 4.41 3.63
C LEU A 71 -2.75 5.22 3.80
N TYR A 72 -3.21 5.41 5.04
CA TYR A 72 -4.43 6.15 5.34
C TYR A 72 -4.25 7.67 5.16
N ARG A 73 -3.13 8.22 5.64
CA ARG A 73 -2.87 9.67 5.63
C ARG A 73 -2.41 10.20 4.28
N ARG A 74 -1.57 9.45 3.56
CA ARG A 74 -1.07 9.87 2.24
C ARG A 74 -1.88 9.30 1.07
N GLY A 75 -2.71 8.28 1.32
CA GLY A 75 -3.61 7.74 0.32
C GLY A 75 -4.77 8.68 0.03
N ILE A 76 -5.14 8.78 -1.24
CA ILE A 76 -6.29 9.55 -1.71
C ILE A 76 -7.57 8.80 -1.32
N PRO A 77 -8.50 9.41 -0.56
CA PRO A 77 -9.78 8.80 -0.25
C PRO A 77 -10.58 8.51 -1.51
N LEU A 78 -10.99 7.25 -1.66
CA LEU A 78 -11.94 6.84 -2.69
C LEU A 78 -13.33 7.00 -2.09
N ARG A 79 -13.97 8.14 -2.38
CA ARG A 79 -15.39 8.33 -2.08
C ARG A 79 -16.20 7.66 -3.19
N LYS A 80 -17.17 6.83 -2.80
CA LYS A 80 -18.30 6.50 -3.67
C LYS A 80 -19.29 7.64 -3.67
#